data_AF-A0A7Z9UDA5-F1
#
_entry.id   AF-A0A7Z9UDA5-F1
#
_cell.length_a   1.000
_cell.length_b   1.000
_cell.length_c   1.000
_cell.angle_alpha   90.00
_cell.angle_beta   90.00
_cell.angle_gamma   90.00
#
_symmetry.space_group_name_H-M   'P 1'
#
loop_
_entity.id
_entity.type
_entity.pdbx_description
1 polymer ?
#
loop_
_entity_poly.entity_id
_entity_poly.type
_entity_poly.pdbx_seq_one_letter_code
_entity_poly.pdbx_strand_id
1 'polypeptide(L)'
;MASFVGLGLYVIGSKGDLSQGDSLPILAMLATGILLGMVQEARNKQLREARHELDRSRTEQDRLRQRIQILTEANNELNERILGEVKTVSSFSEIARRLSVLDRGDLYAAICDLINDYLSATRSTVYELSGNKKLEIRAAKGFVVVPEDLKEISNPKSLAWLAIKEKRPVSALDLLK
;
A
#
# COMPACT_ATOMS: atom_id res chain seq x y z
N MET A 1 38.04 9.97 -39.12
CA MET A 1 37.85 9.90 -40.59
C MET A 1 38.60 11.00 -41.36
N ALA A 2 39.04 12.11 -40.73
CA ALA A 2 39.86 13.13 -41.40
C ALA A 2 41.27 12.64 -41.86
N SER A 3 41.78 11.57 -41.28
CA SER A 3 43.15 11.09 -41.54
C SER A 3 43.35 10.32 -42.85
N PHE A 4 42.30 9.76 -43.46
CA PHE A 4 42.43 8.99 -44.70
C PHE A 4 42.31 9.86 -45.96
N VAL A 5 41.51 10.93 -45.91
CA VAL A 5 41.34 11.87 -47.03
C VAL A 5 42.61 12.72 -47.21
N GLY A 6 43.27 13.10 -46.12
CA GLY A 6 44.54 13.84 -46.17
C GLY A 6 45.69 13.06 -46.82
N LEU A 7 45.70 11.73 -46.72
CA LEU A 7 46.77 10.90 -47.26
C LEU A 7 46.70 10.77 -48.79
N GLY A 8 45.49 10.72 -49.36
CA GLY A 8 45.28 10.71 -50.82
C GLY A 8 45.67 12.03 -51.48
N LEU A 9 45.33 13.16 -50.86
CA LEU A 9 45.69 14.50 -51.34
C LEU A 9 47.20 14.76 -51.30
N TYR A 10 47.91 14.27 -50.29
CA TYR A 10 49.37 14.41 -50.18
C TYR A 10 50.11 13.62 -51.28
N VAL A 11 49.65 12.39 -51.57
CA VAL A 11 50.29 11.55 -52.61
C VAL A 11 50.09 12.16 -54.00
N ILE A 12 48.90 12.70 -54.29
CA ILE A 12 48.59 13.34 -55.58
C ILE A 12 49.34 14.68 -55.72
N GLY A 13 49.42 15.48 -54.65
CA GLY A 13 50.17 16.75 -54.66
C GLY A 13 51.69 16.60 -54.77
N SER A 14 52.25 15.43 -54.42
CA SER A 14 53.71 15.17 -54.49
C SER A 14 54.22 14.81 -55.89
N LYS A 15 53.32 14.45 -56.82
CA LYS A 15 53.65 14.18 -58.22
C LYS A 15 53.08 15.31 -59.08
N GLY A 16 53.86 16.38 -59.18
CA GLY A 16 53.53 17.53 -60.02
C GLY A 16 53.53 17.16 -61.50
N ASP A 17 52.35 16.82 -62.02
CA ASP A 17 51.92 17.16 -63.39
C ASP A 17 50.40 16.95 -63.49
N LEU A 18 49.60 17.99 -63.26
CA LEU A 18 48.15 17.92 -63.44
C LEU A 18 47.82 18.07 -64.93
N SER A 19 47.92 16.96 -65.66
CA SER A 19 47.33 16.84 -66.99
C SER A 19 45.80 16.81 -66.91
N GLN A 20 45.14 17.28 -67.97
CA GLN A 20 43.68 17.39 -68.10
C GLN A 20 42.92 16.05 -67.83
N GLY A 21 43.63 14.92 -67.83
CA GLY A 21 43.12 13.57 -67.50
C GLY A 21 43.03 13.21 -65.99
N ASP A 22 43.71 13.94 -65.10
CA ASP A 22 43.75 13.63 -63.65
C ASP A 22 42.63 14.30 -62.82
N SER A 23 41.77 15.08 -63.46
CA SER A 23 40.61 15.71 -62.83
C SER A 23 39.51 14.70 -62.45
N LEU A 24 39.36 13.63 -63.26
CA LEU A 24 38.39 12.55 -63.08
C LEU A 24 38.57 11.76 -61.77
N PRO A 25 39.78 11.26 -61.42
CA PRO A 25 39.99 10.51 -60.17
C PRO A 25 39.78 11.38 -58.92
N ILE A 26 40.16 12.66 -58.95
CA ILE A 26 39.95 13.59 -57.83
C ILE A 26 38.45 13.83 -57.60
N LEU A 27 37.69 14.06 -58.68
CA LEU A 27 36.24 14.23 -58.62
C LEU A 27 35.53 12.94 -58.15
N ALA A 28 35.97 11.77 -58.61
CA ALA A 28 35.44 10.49 -58.16
C ALA A 28 35.69 10.24 -56.67
N MET A 29 36.86 10.64 -56.15
CA MET A 29 37.20 10.52 -54.73
C MET A 29 36.38 11.50 -53.87
N LEU A 30 36.14 12.72 -54.34
CA LEU A 30 35.24 13.68 -53.70
C LEU A 30 33.79 13.18 -53.68
N ALA A 31 33.31 12.66 -54.82
CA ALA A 31 31.96 12.12 -54.93
C ALA A 31 31.75 10.92 -53.99
N THR A 32 32.72 10.01 -53.92
CA THR A 32 32.66 8.86 -53.00
C THR A 32 32.72 9.30 -51.53
N GLY A 33 33.54 10.29 -51.18
CA GLY A 33 33.57 10.85 -49.82
C GLY A 33 32.24 11.48 -49.39
N ILE A 34 31.60 12.23 -50.28
CA ILE A 34 30.28 12.85 -50.03
C ILE A 34 29.19 11.77 -49.89
N LEU A 35 29.18 10.78 -50.80
CA LEU A 35 28.24 9.66 -50.73
C LEU A 35 28.41 8.86 -49.43
N LEU A 36 29.65 8.59 -49.01
CA LEU A 36 29.93 7.89 -47.76
C LEU A 36 29.47 8.69 -46.53
N GLY A 37 29.69 10.02 -46.55
CA GLY A 37 29.22 10.94 -45.52
C GLY A 37 27.70 10.91 -45.37
N MET A 38 26.96 10.99 -46.47
CA MET A 38 25.49 10.93 -46.46
C MET A 38 24.96 9.59 -45.95
N VAL A 39 25.59 8.48 -46.35
CA VAL A 39 25.22 7.14 -45.86
C VAL A 39 25.46 7.01 -44.36
N GLN A 40 26.58 7.54 -43.86
CA GLN A 40 26.92 7.48 -42.45
C GLN A 40 26.01 8.38 -41.60
N GLU A 41 25.63 9.55 -42.11
CA GLU A 41 24.68 10.44 -41.46
C GLU A 41 23.26 9.84 -41.41
N ALA A 42 22.81 9.22 -42.50
CA ALA A 42 21.54 8.49 -42.54
C ALA A 42 21.52 7.33 -41.53
N ARG A 43 22.60 6.54 -41.46
CA ARG A 43 22.79 5.48 -40.45
C ARG A 43 22.72 6.02 -39.02
N ASN A 44 23.41 7.12 -38.74
CA ASN A 44 23.40 7.74 -37.42
C ASN A 44 22.01 8.27 -37.04
N LYS A 45 21.27 8.83 -38.00
CA LYS A 45 19.90 9.29 -37.79
C LYS A 45 18.96 8.13 -37.45
N GLN A 46 19.01 7.04 -38.21
CA GLN A 46 18.24 5.82 -37.93
C GLN A 46 18.58 5.22 -36.56
N LEU A 47 19.86 5.20 -36.19
CA LEU A 47 20.30 4.72 -34.87
C LEU A 47 19.79 5.62 -33.73
N ARG A 48 19.71 6.94 -33.93
CA ARG A 48 19.15 7.86 -32.94
C ARG A 48 17.64 7.70 -32.81
N GLU A 49 16.93 7.56 -33.93
CA GLU A 49 15.48 7.33 -33.94
C GLU A 49 15.13 6.01 -33.24
N ALA A 50 15.82 4.91 -33.56
CA ALA A 50 15.62 3.62 -32.91
C ALA A 50 15.92 3.66 -31.39
N ARG A 51 16.93 4.43 -30.97
CA ARG A 51 17.22 4.65 -29.54
C ARG A 51 16.12 5.44 -28.85
N HIS A 52 15.60 6.50 -29.48
CA HIS A 52 14.50 7.27 -28.94
C HIS A 52 13.22 6.44 -28.80
N GLU A 53 12.95 5.56 -29.75
CA GLU A 53 11.79 4.66 -29.69
C GLU A 53 11.94 3.61 -28.58
N LEU A 54 13.14 3.06 -28.40
CA LEU A 54 13.46 2.18 -27.28
C LEU A 54 13.30 2.88 -25.92
N ASP A 55 13.79 4.10 -25.80
CA ASP A 55 13.68 4.88 -24.56
C ASP A 55 12.21 5.23 -24.24
N ARG A 56 11.42 5.60 -25.24
CA ARG A 56 9.97 5.79 -25.06
C ARG A 56 9.29 4.52 -24.58
N SER A 57 9.55 3.39 -25.21
CA SER A 57 8.96 2.10 -24.82
C SER A 57 9.34 1.72 -23.37
N ARG A 58 10.60 1.94 -22.98
CA ARG A 58 11.05 1.74 -21.59
C ARG A 58 10.30 2.64 -20.60
N THR A 59 10.15 3.94 -20.91
CA THR A 59 9.41 4.85 -20.04
C THR A 59 7.93 4.47 -19.90
N GLU A 60 7.32 3.93 -20.96
CA GLU A 60 5.94 3.42 -20.89
C GLU A 60 5.83 2.16 -20.04
N GLN A 61 6.78 1.22 -20.18
CA GLN A 61 6.84 0.03 -19.34
C GLN A 61 7.00 0.39 -17.85
N ASP A 62 7.86 1.35 -17.53
CA ASP A 62 8.05 1.77 -16.14
C ASP A 62 6.80 2.42 -15.57
N ARG A 63 6.10 3.25 -16.36
CA ARG A 63 4.80 3.83 -15.96
C ARG A 63 3.74 2.75 -15.74
N LEU A 64 3.69 1.73 -16.60
CA LEU A 64 2.75 0.61 -16.44
C LEU A 64 3.07 -0.21 -15.20
N ARG A 65 4.35 -0.48 -14.91
CA ARG A 65 4.79 -1.17 -13.69
C ARG A 65 4.40 -0.39 -12.44
N GLN A 66 4.61 0.93 -12.42
CA GLN A 66 4.16 1.78 -11.32
C GLN A 66 2.64 1.72 -11.12
N ARG A 67 1.86 1.76 -12.20
CA ARG A 67 0.39 1.64 -12.12
C ARG A 67 -0.05 0.28 -11.57
N ILE A 68 0.59 -0.80 -12.01
CA ILE A 68 0.32 -2.15 -11.48
C ILE A 68 0.64 -2.21 -9.99
N GLN A 69 1.78 -1.65 -9.57
CA GLN A 69 2.17 -1.62 -8.17
C GLN A 69 1.14 -0.88 -7.31
N ILE A 70 0.72 0.32 -7.73
CA ILE A 70 -0.31 1.11 -7.04
C ILE A 70 -1.63 0.33 -6.96
N LEU A 71 -2.06 -0.29 -8.07
CA LEU A 71 -3.30 -1.08 -8.09
C LEU A 71 -3.21 -2.32 -7.19
N THR A 72 -2.04 -2.96 -7.13
CA THR A 72 -1.82 -4.14 -6.27
C THR A 72 -1.83 -3.74 -4.80
N GLU A 73 -1.22 -2.62 -4.46
CA GLU A 73 -1.20 -2.10 -3.09
C GLU A 73 -2.59 -1.65 -2.65
N ALA A 74 -3.33 -0.94 -3.51
CA ALA A 74 -4.72 -0.60 -3.26
C ALA A 74 -5.61 -1.86 -3.14
N ASN A 75 -5.36 -2.90 -3.94
CA ASN A 75 -6.09 -4.16 -3.85
C ASN A 75 -5.79 -4.88 -2.52
N ASN A 76 -4.53 -4.96 -2.12
CA ASN A 76 -4.12 -5.55 -0.85
C ASN A 76 -4.73 -4.81 0.34
N GLU A 77 -4.69 -3.48 0.34
CA GLU A 77 -5.30 -2.65 1.38
C GLU A 77 -6.82 -2.85 1.43
N LEU A 78 -7.48 -2.93 0.27
CA LEU A 78 -8.92 -3.22 0.21
C LEU A 78 -9.23 -4.63 0.71
N ASN A 79 -8.40 -5.61 0.37
CA ASN A 79 -8.57 -7.00 0.78
C ASN A 79 -8.33 -7.15 2.29
N GLU A 80 -7.36 -6.46 2.87
CA GLU A 80 -7.16 -6.37 4.33
C GLU A 80 -8.36 -5.72 5.03
N ARG A 81 -8.91 -4.64 4.47
CA ARG A 81 -10.12 -3.99 5.00
C ARG A 81 -11.34 -4.91 4.92
N ILE A 82 -11.56 -5.56 3.79
CA ILE A 82 -12.66 -6.52 3.59
C ILE A 82 -12.51 -7.70 4.55
N LEU A 83 -11.32 -8.28 4.70
CA LEU A 83 -11.08 -9.39 5.62
C LEU A 83 -11.27 -8.96 7.08
N GLY A 84 -10.82 -7.77 7.47
CA GLY A 84 -11.05 -7.22 8.82
C GLY A 84 -12.53 -6.96 9.10
N GLU A 85 -13.25 -6.36 8.16
CA GLU A 85 -14.65 -6.00 8.29
C GLU A 85 -15.57 -7.23 8.23
N VAL A 86 -15.33 -8.17 7.30
CA VAL A 86 -16.08 -9.43 7.18
C VAL A 86 -15.83 -10.34 8.39
N LYS A 87 -14.60 -10.39 8.92
CA LYS A 87 -14.31 -11.12 10.16
C LYS A 87 -15.08 -10.52 11.33
N THR A 88 -15.24 -9.20 11.42
CA THR A 88 -15.97 -8.54 12.52
C THR A 88 -17.49 -8.73 12.41
N VAL A 89 -18.07 -8.63 11.20
CA VAL A 89 -19.53 -8.78 11.00
C VAL A 89 -20.00 -10.23 11.13
N SER A 90 -19.26 -11.18 10.56
CA SER A 90 -19.58 -12.62 10.70
C SER A 90 -19.46 -13.07 12.16
N SER A 91 -18.39 -12.63 12.84
CA SER A 91 -18.20 -12.82 14.27
C SER A 91 -19.36 -12.26 15.07
N PHE A 92 -19.78 -11.01 14.80
CA PHE A 92 -20.88 -10.37 15.53
C PHE A 92 -22.22 -11.06 15.31
N SER A 93 -22.51 -11.50 14.09
CA SER A 93 -23.72 -12.26 13.79
C SER A 93 -23.72 -13.63 14.50
N GLU A 94 -22.58 -14.30 14.55
CA GLU A 94 -22.44 -15.57 15.27
C GLU A 94 -22.58 -15.39 16.79
N ILE A 95 -21.98 -14.31 17.33
CA ILE A 95 -22.13 -13.89 18.74
C ILE A 95 -23.62 -13.66 19.06
N ALA A 96 -24.31 -12.83 18.27
CA ALA A 96 -25.73 -12.53 18.48
C ALA A 96 -26.59 -13.79 18.40
N ARG A 97 -26.28 -14.70 17.48
CA ARG A 97 -26.98 -15.98 17.34
C ARG A 97 -26.76 -16.89 18.54
N ARG A 98 -25.52 -17.04 19.02
CA ARG A 98 -25.21 -17.81 20.24
C ARG A 98 -25.97 -17.25 21.46
N LEU A 99 -25.98 -15.92 21.61
CA LEU A 99 -26.70 -15.24 22.68
C LEU A 99 -28.23 -15.39 22.57
N SER A 100 -28.79 -15.46 21.37
CA SER A 100 -30.25 -15.58 21.16
C SER A 100 -30.87 -16.90 21.59
N VAL A 101 -30.06 -17.95 21.74
CA VAL A 101 -30.52 -19.31 22.09
C VAL A 101 -30.50 -19.55 23.60
N LEU A 102 -29.88 -18.66 24.38
CA LEU A 102 -29.69 -18.80 25.83
C LEU A 102 -30.86 -18.22 26.62
N ASP A 103 -31.22 -18.90 27.70
CA ASP A 103 -32.16 -18.39 28.69
C ASP A 103 -31.56 -17.21 29.46
N ARG A 104 -32.43 -16.32 30.01
CA ARG A 104 -32.02 -15.06 30.64
C ARG A 104 -30.98 -15.24 31.76
N GLY A 105 -30.99 -16.35 32.48
CA GLY A 105 -30.02 -16.65 33.53
C GLY A 105 -28.61 -16.93 32.98
N ASP A 106 -28.53 -17.69 31.89
CA ASP A 106 -27.25 -18.12 31.30
C ASP A 106 -26.68 -17.07 30.33
N LEU A 107 -27.53 -16.17 29.84
CA LEU A 107 -27.15 -15.09 28.95
C LEU A 107 -26.03 -14.21 29.52
N TYR A 108 -26.12 -13.82 30.80
CA TYR A 108 -25.13 -12.92 31.40
C TYR A 108 -23.75 -13.58 31.55
N ALA A 109 -23.71 -14.86 31.88
CA ALA A 109 -22.47 -15.64 31.95
C ALA A 109 -21.85 -15.79 30.55
N ALA A 110 -22.67 -16.13 29.55
CA ALA A 110 -22.23 -16.24 28.17
C ALA A 110 -21.70 -14.92 27.59
N ILE A 111 -22.28 -13.77 27.97
CA ILE A 111 -21.75 -12.45 27.60
C ILE A 111 -20.34 -12.25 28.18
N CYS A 112 -20.11 -12.57 29.45
CA CYS A 112 -18.77 -12.50 30.05
C CYS A 112 -17.78 -13.44 29.37
N ASP A 113 -18.22 -14.65 29.01
CA ASP A 113 -17.39 -15.61 28.29
C ASP A 113 -16.92 -15.04 26.96
N LEU A 114 -17.87 -14.51 26.21
CA LEU A 114 -17.67 -13.98 24.88
C LEU A 114 -16.79 -12.72 24.87
N ILE A 115 -16.99 -11.83 25.85
CA ILE A 115 -16.15 -10.64 26.04
C ILE A 115 -14.71 -11.05 26.33
N ASN A 116 -14.49 -12.02 27.22
CA ASN A 116 -13.14 -12.46 27.52
C ASN A 116 -12.47 -13.13 26.33
N ASP A 117 -13.21 -13.93 25.56
CA ASP A 117 -12.67 -14.65 24.41
C ASP A 117 -12.36 -13.70 23.22
N TYR A 118 -13.23 -12.72 22.95
CA TYR A 118 -13.03 -11.76 21.84
C TYR A 118 -12.10 -10.60 22.17
N LEU A 119 -12.20 -10.02 23.36
CA LEU A 119 -11.44 -8.83 23.75
C LEU A 119 -10.18 -9.19 24.54
N SER A 120 -9.91 -10.49 24.75
CA SER A 120 -8.78 -10.99 25.56
C SER A 120 -8.73 -10.34 26.95
N ALA A 121 -9.89 -10.01 27.51
CA ALA A 121 -10.00 -9.36 28.80
C ALA A 121 -9.63 -10.35 29.93
N THR A 122 -8.74 -9.96 30.84
CA THR A 122 -8.36 -10.80 31.99
C THR A 122 -9.53 -11.01 32.95
N ARG A 123 -10.41 -9.99 33.07
CA ARG A 123 -11.56 -9.99 33.99
C ARG A 123 -12.72 -9.23 33.36
N SER A 124 -13.92 -9.76 33.52
CA SER A 124 -15.15 -9.11 33.06
C SER A 124 -16.27 -9.31 34.07
N THR A 125 -17.11 -8.28 34.20
CA THR A 125 -18.24 -8.29 35.12
C THR A 125 -19.42 -7.59 34.45
N VAL A 126 -20.59 -8.22 34.51
CA VAL A 126 -21.85 -7.66 34.01
C VAL A 126 -22.72 -7.25 35.20
N TYR A 127 -23.24 -6.04 35.13
CA TYR A 127 -24.09 -5.44 36.14
C TYR A 127 -25.48 -5.15 35.56
N GLU A 128 -26.52 -5.33 36.38
CA GLU A 128 -27.87 -4.88 36.08
C GLU A 128 -28.22 -3.66 36.95
N LEU A 129 -28.84 -2.66 36.34
CA LEU A 129 -29.30 -1.47 37.03
C LEU A 129 -30.62 -1.74 37.76
N SER A 130 -30.55 -1.85 39.08
CA SER A 130 -31.69 -2.07 39.97
C SER A 130 -32.23 -0.72 40.46
N GLY A 131 -33.49 -0.42 40.14
CA GLY A 131 -34.23 0.73 40.69
C GLY A 131 -33.58 2.10 40.48
N ASN A 132 -32.74 2.26 39.45
CA ASN A 132 -32.04 3.51 39.11
C ASN A 132 -31.07 4.04 40.19
N LYS A 133 -30.68 3.19 41.15
CA LYS A 133 -29.84 3.61 42.29
C LYS A 133 -28.64 2.72 42.54
N LYS A 134 -28.69 1.46 42.09
CA LYS A 134 -27.67 0.46 42.40
C LYS A 134 -27.40 -0.41 41.18
N LEU A 135 -26.14 -0.76 41.00
CA LEU A 135 -25.70 -1.74 40.02
C LEU A 135 -25.38 -3.04 40.75
N GLU A 136 -26.19 -4.06 40.49
CA GLU A 136 -26.04 -5.39 41.08
C GLU A 136 -25.35 -6.31 40.07
N ILE A 137 -24.40 -7.11 40.54
CA ILE A 137 -23.71 -8.07 39.68
C ILE A 137 -24.67 -9.18 39.20
N ARG A 138 -24.61 -9.51 37.90
CA ARG A 138 -25.29 -10.67 37.31
C ARG A 138 -24.32 -11.77 36.88
N ALA A 139 -23.13 -11.41 36.44
CA ALA A 139 -22.08 -12.37 36.09
C ALA A 139 -20.69 -11.76 36.29
N ALA A 140 -19.71 -12.58 36.65
CA ALA A 140 -18.30 -12.22 36.67
C ALA A 140 -17.46 -13.40 36.17
N LYS A 141 -16.40 -13.09 35.40
CA LYS A 141 -15.43 -14.05 34.90
C LYS A 141 -14.01 -13.54 35.13
N GLY A 142 -13.09 -14.43 35.48
CA GLY A 142 -11.69 -14.09 35.77
C GLY A 142 -11.39 -13.75 37.24
N PHE A 143 -12.34 -14.01 38.15
CA PHE A 143 -12.17 -13.88 39.59
C PHE A 143 -12.21 -15.25 40.27
N VAL A 144 -11.25 -15.52 41.17
CA VAL A 144 -11.28 -16.74 42.01
C VAL A 144 -12.36 -16.61 43.09
N VAL A 145 -12.48 -15.41 43.67
CA VAL A 145 -13.57 -14.97 44.53
C VAL A 145 -13.89 -13.54 44.10
N VAL A 146 -15.17 -13.25 43.85
CA VAL A 146 -15.60 -11.90 43.48
C VAL A 146 -15.52 -11.00 44.73
N PRO A 147 -14.71 -9.92 44.70
CA PRO A 147 -14.63 -8.95 45.80
C PRO A 147 -16.00 -8.36 46.16
N GLU A 148 -16.27 -8.17 47.46
CA GLU A 148 -17.55 -7.59 47.94
C GLU A 148 -17.84 -6.21 47.31
N ASP A 149 -16.81 -5.39 47.12
CA ASP A 149 -16.91 -4.05 46.51
C ASP A 149 -17.37 -4.08 45.04
N LEU A 150 -17.23 -5.24 44.37
CA LEU A 150 -17.66 -5.46 43.00
C LEU A 150 -19.03 -6.15 42.90
N LYS A 151 -19.63 -6.56 44.03
CA LYS A 151 -20.97 -7.14 44.00
C LYS A 151 -22.06 -6.07 43.85
N GLU A 152 -21.82 -4.91 44.45
CA GLU A 152 -22.75 -3.77 44.39
C GLU A 152 -21.98 -2.46 44.17
N ILE A 153 -22.27 -1.77 43.06
CA ILE A 153 -21.73 -0.43 42.81
C ILE A 153 -22.82 0.61 43.08
N SER A 154 -22.76 1.21 44.27
CA SER A 154 -23.61 2.34 44.65
C SER A 154 -22.90 3.70 44.52
N ASN A 155 -21.61 3.74 44.20
CA ASN A 155 -20.84 4.99 44.14
C ASN A 155 -21.11 5.75 42.83
N PRO A 156 -21.76 6.93 42.87
CA PRO A 156 -22.12 7.70 41.68
C PRO A 156 -20.91 8.31 40.95
N LYS A 157 -19.73 8.32 41.56
CA LYS A 157 -18.47 8.77 40.92
C LYS A 157 -17.72 7.64 40.20
N SER A 158 -18.24 6.42 40.20
CA SER A 158 -17.59 5.31 39.49
C SER A 158 -17.71 5.46 37.98
N LEU A 159 -16.77 4.84 37.24
CA LEU A 159 -16.81 4.75 35.78
C LEU A 159 -18.11 4.16 35.26
N ALA A 160 -18.68 3.18 35.96
CA ALA A 160 -19.93 2.55 35.56
C ALA A 160 -21.09 3.55 35.53
N TRP A 161 -21.17 4.43 36.54
CA TRP A 161 -22.17 5.50 36.58
C TRP A 161 -21.92 6.59 35.55
N LEU A 162 -20.65 6.91 35.26
CA LEU A 162 -20.30 7.82 34.18
C LEU A 162 -20.75 7.27 32.81
N ALA A 163 -20.56 5.96 32.57
CA ALA A 163 -21.00 5.29 31.36
C ALA A 163 -22.53 5.39 31.16
N ILE A 164 -23.29 5.18 32.25
CA ILE A 164 -24.76 5.26 32.25
C ILE A 164 -25.22 6.69 31.99
N LYS A 165 -24.61 7.68 32.64
CA LYS A 165 -24.97 9.09 32.49
C LYS A 165 -24.71 9.61 31.09
N GLU A 166 -23.52 9.31 30.55
CA GLU A 166 -23.09 9.79 29.23
C GLU A 166 -23.63 8.92 28.08
N LYS A 167 -24.24 7.77 28.38
CA LYS A 167 -24.76 6.77 27.41
C LYS A 167 -23.72 6.40 26.33
N ARG A 168 -22.45 6.39 26.70
CA ARG A 168 -21.31 6.06 25.82
C ARG A 168 -20.34 5.12 26.54
N PRO A 169 -19.56 4.31 25.80
CA PRO A 169 -18.44 3.59 26.40
C PRO A 169 -17.44 4.60 26.99
N VAL A 170 -16.99 4.33 28.20
CA VAL A 170 -16.01 5.14 28.94
C VAL A 170 -14.84 4.26 29.37
N SER A 171 -13.68 4.88 29.45
CA SER A 171 -12.42 4.24 29.82
C SER A 171 -11.80 4.94 31.02
N ALA A 172 -10.77 4.34 31.62
CA ALA A 172 -10.03 4.98 32.72
C ALA A 172 -9.40 6.33 32.31
N LEU A 173 -9.13 6.53 31.01
CA LEU A 173 -8.61 7.80 30.49
C LEU A 173 -9.64 8.94 30.58
N ASP A 174 -10.94 8.61 30.56
CA ASP A 174 -12.01 9.60 30.69
C ASP A 174 -12.11 10.17 32.11
N LEU A 175 -11.52 9.53 33.12
CA LEU A 175 -11.46 10.05 34.50
C LEU A 175 -10.35 11.07 34.73
N LEU A 176 -9.36 11.13 33.85
CA LEU A 176 -8.19 12.01 34.00
C LEU A 176 -8.40 13.40 33.36
N LYS A 177 -9.57 13.64 32.77
CA LYS A 177 -9.98 14.93 32.20
C LYS A 177 -10.87 15.69 33.17
#